data_AF-V5HM47-F1
#
_entry.id   AF-V5HM47-F1
#
_cell.length_a   1.000
_cell.length_b   1.000
_cell.length_c   1.000
_cell.angle_alpha   90.00
_cell.angle_beta   90.00
_cell.angle_gamma   90.00
#
_symmetry.space_group_name_H-M   'P 1'
#
loop_
_entity.id
_entity.type
_entity.pdbx_description
1 polymer ?
#
loop_
_entity_poly.entity_id
_entity_poly.type
_entity_poly.pdbx_seq_one_letter_code
_entity_poly.pdbx_strand_id
1 'polypeptide(L)'
;MKKQMLAVATAAALTPALASATNNSGEVIWNGNVEPACGWDVTDHQPGTLGFVDYRDDSPAKATLVNNVSVADKAALQMSTTTELQGSSGVAIPLADLKFQLKDSKDSLHNEMDHNGVFNNVPAGELEFFARTTQPATTYSAGDHMVKTTFTVTCN
;
A
#
# COMPACT_ATOMS: atom_id res chain seq x y z
N MET A 1 -15.81 -38.88 -81.76
CA MET A 1 -16.85 -38.75 -80.71
C MET A 1 -16.76 -40.00 -79.81
N LYS A 2 -16.29 -39.81 -78.56
CA LYS A 2 -16.93 -40.15 -77.27
C LYS A 2 -17.36 -41.63 -77.07
N LYS A 3 -16.58 -42.38 -76.26
CA LYS A 3 -16.87 -42.92 -74.88
C LYS A 3 -17.74 -44.20 -74.90
N GLN A 4 -17.48 -45.31 -74.18
CA GLN A 4 -17.29 -45.52 -72.73
C GLN A 4 -16.66 -46.92 -72.47
N MET A 5 -15.55 -46.99 -71.71
CA MET A 5 -15.42 -47.51 -70.32
C MET A 5 -15.39 -49.05 -70.14
N LEU A 6 -14.17 -49.58 -69.98
CA LEU A 6 -13.87 -50.72 -69.10
C LEU A 6 -14.01 -50.25 -67.65
N ALA A 7 -14.77 -50.99 -66.84
CA ALA A 7 -14.71 -50.91 -65.39
C ALA A 7 -13.61 -51.85 -64.90
N VAL A 8 -12.62 -51.32 -64.19
CA VAL A 8 -11.84 -52.09 -63.22
C VAL A 8 -11.73 -51.24 -61.96
N ALA A 9 -12.30 -51.77 -60.88
CA ALA A 9 -12.33 -51.19 -59.57
C ALA A 9 -10.90 -50.99 -59.03
N THR A 10 -10.54 -49.75 -58.71
CA THR A 10 -9.42 -49.48 -57.82
C THR A 10 -9.89 -49.70 -56.39
N ALA A 11 -9.38 -50.77 -55.79
CA ALA A 11 -9.54 -51.07 -54.37
C ALA A 11 -9.13 -49.84 -53.54
N ALA A 12 -10.01 -49.43 -52.62
CA ALA A 12 -9.73 -48.44 -51.62
C ALA A 12 -8.62 -48.97 -50.69
N ALA A 13 -7.38 -48.54 -50.94
CA ALA A 13 -6.32 -48.64 -49.95
C ALA A 13 -6.57 -47.57 -48.88
N LEU A 14 -7.30 -47.95 -47.83
CA LEU A 14 -7.32 -47.24 -46.56
C LEU A 14 -5.91 -47.29 -45.96
N THR A 15 -5.07 -46.32 -46.31
CA THR A 15 -3.88 -46.04 -45.51
C THR A 15 -4.34 -45.34 -44.23
N PRO A 16 -4.01 -45.86 -43.03
CA PRO A 16 -4.17 -45.09 -41.82
C PRO A 16 -3.23 -43.89 -41.95
N ALA A 17 -3.79 -42.69 -41.99
CA ALA A 17 -3.02 -41.51 -41.65
C ALA A 17 -2.57 -41.71 -40.20
N LEU A 18 -1.30 -42.06 -40.00
CA LEU A 18 -0.65 -41.93 -38.71
C LEU A 18 -0.73 -40.45 -38.37
N ALA A 19 -1.72 -40.07 -37.55
CA ALA A 19 -1.71 -38.79 -36.89
C ALA A 19 -0.38 -38.73 -36.15
N SER A 20 0.54 -37.90 -36.62
CA SER A 20 1.75 -37.59 -35.87
C SER A 20 1.29 -37.13 -34.50
N ALA A 21 1.68 -37.86 -33.45
CA ALA A 21 1.49 -37.41 -32.09
C ALA A 21 2.15 -36.04 -32.00
N THR A 22 1.34 -34.99 -32.04
CA THR A 22 1.82 -33.62 -31.93
C THR A 22 2.11 -33.47 -30.45
N ASN A 23 3.36 -33.66 -30.08
CA ASN A 23 3.82 -33.34 -28.73
C ASN A 23 3.81 -31.83 -28.59
N ASN A 24 2.67 -31.29 -28.16
CA ASN A 24 2.57 -29.90 -27.72
C ASN A 24 3.10 -29.83 -26.29
N SER A 25 4.30 -29.29 -26.12
CA SER A 25 4.77 -28.78 -24.84
C SER A 25 4.19 -27.38 -24.66
N GLY A 26 3.30 -27.21 -23.68
CA GLY A 26 2.87 -25.92 -23.18
C GLY A 26 3.71 -25.53 -21.97
N GLU A 27 4.10 -24.26 -21.88
CA GLU A 27 4.69 -23.68 -20.68
C GLU A 27 3.56 -23.18 -19.78
N VAL A 28 3.55 -23.61 -18.52
CA VAL A 28 2.69 -23.04 -17.47
C VAL A 28 3.51 -21.97 -16.77
N ILE A 29 3.11 -20.72 -16.93
CA ILE A 29 3.75 -19.59 -16.24
C ILE A 29 2.91 -19.27 -15.01
N TRP A 30 3.48 -19.53 -13.83
CA TRP A 30 2.91 -19.07 -12.56
C TRP A 30 3.42 -17.65 -12.28
N ASN A 31 2.57 -16.67 -12.49
CA ASN A 31 2.82 -15.31 -12.00
C ASN A 31 2.45 -15.27 -10.52
N GLY A 32 3.45 -15.09 -9.66
CA GLY A 32 3.25 -14.84 -8.24
C GLY A 32 3.74 -13.43 -7.90
N ASN A 33 2.90 -12.64 -7.22
CA ASN A 33 3.36 -11.44 -6.53
C ASN A 33 3.74 -11.84 -5.10
N VAL A 34 4.93 -11.48 -4.64
CA VAL A 34 5.34 -11.66 -3.24
C VAL A 34 5.13 -10.31 -2.57
N GLU A 35 4.01 -10.15 -1.88
CA GLU A 35 3.80 -8.99 -1.00
C GLU A 35 4.82 -9.02 0.14
N PRO A 36 5.30 -7.85 0.60
CA PRO A 36 6.16 -7.80 1.77
C PRO A 36 5.44 -8.46 2.95
N ALA A 37 6.13 -9.36 3.64
CA ALA A 37 5.59 -10.05 4.80
C ALA A 37 5.16 -9.06 5.91
N CYS A 38 5.70 -7.84 5.91
CA CYS A 38 5.40 -6.76 6.83
C CYS A 38 5.72 -5.42 6.15
N GLY A 39 4.79 -4.46 6.15
CA GLY A 39 5.05 -3.13 5.60
C GLY A 39 3.78 -2.37 5.23
N TRP A 40 3.96 -1.30 4.47
CA TRP A 40 2.84 -0.51 3.95
C TRP A 40 2.31 -1.10 2.64
N ASP A 41 1.00 -1.14 2.47
CA ASP A 41 0.41 -1.24 1.14
C ASP A 41 0.72 0.08 0.40
N VAL A 42 1.52 0.00 -0.66
CA VAL A 42 1.98 1.19 -1.38
C VAL A 42 0.88 1.86 -2.20
N THR A 43 -0.30 1.24 -2.33
CA THR A 43 -1.36 1.71 -3.23
C THR A 43 -2.38 2.65 -2.58
N ASP A 44 -2.42 2.78 -1.25
CA ASP A 44 -3.55 3.37 -0.54
C ASP A 44 -3.23 4.55 0.40
N HIS A 45 -2.04 5.14 0.30
CA HIS A 45 -1.64 6.27 1.13
C HIS A 45 -2.43 7.55 0.77
N GLN A 46 -3.10 8.15 1.76
CA GLN A 46 -3.84 9.41 1.62
C GLN A 46 -3.32 10.46 2.61
N PRO A 47 -3.05 11.70 2.16
CA PRO A 47 -2.64 12.77 3.07
C PRO A 47 -3.80 13.24 3.94
N GLY A 48 -3.49 13.70 5.15
CA GLY A 48 -4.42 14.34 6.08
C GLY A 48 -4.25 15.86 6.13
N THR A 49 -5.07 16.52 6.95
CA THR A 49 -4.93 17.93 7.29
C THR A 49 -4.23 18.09 8.64
N LEU A 50 -3.41 19.13 8.77
CA LEU A 50 -2.80 19.48 10.04
C LEU A 50 -3.80 20.23 10.93
N GLY A 51 -4.03 19.70 12.12
CA GLY A 51 -4.86 20.34 13.14
C GLY A 51 -4.17 21.44 13.92
N PHE A 52 -5.00 22.24 14.58
CA PHE A 52 -4.57 23.27 15.51
C PHE A 52 -5.28 23.12 16.84
N VAL A 53 -4.52 22.92 17.93
CA VAL A 53 -5.00 22.79 19.31
C VAL A 53 -5.84 21.52 19.56
N ASP A 54 -6.81 21.19 18.73
CA ASP A 54 -7.59 19.95 18.77
C ASP A 54 -7.67 19.26 17.41
N TYR A 55 -8.23 18.04 17.40
CA TYR A 55 -8.40 17.21 16.21
C TYR A 55 -9.82 17.26 15.60
N ARG A 56 -10.72 18.13 16.10
CA ARG A 56 -12.17 17.97 15.89
C ARG A 56 -12.63 18.22 14.45
N ASP A 57 -11.89 19.01 13.70
CA ASP A 57 -12.19 19.37 12.32
C ASP A 57 -11.15 18.79 11.33
N ASP A 58 -10.30 17.85 11.77
CA ASP A 58 -9.19 17.34 10.98
C ASP A 58 -9.54 16.08 10.17
N SER A 59 -9.08 16.05 8.93
CA SER A 59 -9.02 14.83 8.13
C SER A 59 -7.75 14.04 8.45
N PRO A 60 -7.84 12.77 8.86
CA PRO A 60 -6.64 11.96 9.10
C PRO A 60 -5.90 11.68 7.80
N ALA A 61 -4.59 11.45 7.92
CA ALA A 61 -3.83 10.73 6.90
C ALA A 61 -4.15 9.23 7.04
N LYS A 62 -4.24 8.51 5.91
CA LYS A 62 -4.59 7.09 5.89
C LYS A 62 -3.53 6.26 5.20
N ALA A 63 -3.30 5.05 5.69
CA ALA A 63 -2.49 4.04 5.03
C ALA A 63 -2.86 2.64 5.57
N THR A 64 -2.70 1.60 4.77
CA THR A 64 -2.88 0.22 5.23
C THR A 64 -1.57 -0.42 5.63
N LEU A 65 -1.52 -0.88 6.88
CA LEU A 65 -0.45 -1.72 7.39
C LEU A 65 -0.74 -3.18 7.03
N VAL A 66 0.18 -3.81 6.29
CA VAL A 66 0.15 -5.24 5.98
C VAL A 66 1.11 -5.97 6.91
N ASN A 67 0.64 -7.02 7.59
CA ASN A 67 1.47 -7.91 8.40
C ASN A 67 1.00 -9.37 8.19
N ASN A 68 1.81 -10.13 7.46
CA ASN A 68 1.59 -11.54 7.12
C ASN A 68 2.58 -12.46 7.86
N VAL A 69 3.29 -11.97 8.91
CA VAL A 69 4.43 -12.69 9.51
C VAL A 69 4.03 -13.81 10.49
N SER A 70 2.95 -13.69 11.29
CA SER A 70 2.26 -14.78 12.02
C SER A 70 1.19 -14.26 13.00
N VAL A 71 0.49 -15.17 13.71
CA VAL A 71 -0.69 -15.08 14.61
C VAL A 71 -0.77 -13.91 15.61
N ALA A 72 0.28 -13.13 15.80
CA ALA A 72 0.25 -11.88 16.56
C ALA A 72 0.45 -10.72 15.57
N ASP A 73 -0.61 -10.33 14.88
CA ASP A 73 -0.62 -9.32 13.79
C ASP A 73 -0.28 -7.89 14.23
N LYS A 74 0.76 -7.69 15.05
CA LYS A 74 1.11 -6.40 15.67
C LYS A 74 2.47 -5.90 15.21
N ALA A 75 2.55 -4.61 14.92
CA ALA A 75 3.78 -3.92 14.58
C ALA A 75 4.10 -2.80 15.57
N ALA A 76 5.37 -2.39 15.59
CA ALA A 76 5.81 -1.11 16.10
C ALA A 76 6.04 -0.15 14.94
N LEU A 77 5.55 1.08 15.06
CA LEU A 77 5.66 2.15 14.07
C LEU A 77 6.50 3.29 14.66
N GLN A 78 7.77 3.39 14.26
CA GLN A 78 8.66 4.44 14.71
C GLN A 78 8.59 5.66 13.79
N MET A 79 8.36 6.84 14.37
CA MET A 79 8.23 8.10 13.63
C MET A 79 9.57 8.80 13.38
N SER A 80 9.67 9.38 12.19
CA SER A 80 10.64 10.41 11.83
C SER A 80 9.94 11.53 11.07
N THR A 81 9.82 12.70 11.71
CA THR A 81 9.06 13.83 11.18
C THR A 81 9.96 14.99 10.77
N THR A 82 9.61 15.62 9.66
CA THR A 82 10.17 16.88 9.17
C THR A 82 9.07 17.89 8.89
N THR A 83 9.41 19.17 9.03
CA THR A 83 8.51 20.31 8.79
C THR A 83 9.11 21.26 7.77
N GLU A 84 8.29 21.78 6.86
CA GLU A 84 8.71 22.74 5.84
C GLU A 84 7.64 23.82 5.68
N LEU A 85 8.07 25.06 5.43
CA LEU A 85 7.20 26.14 4.97
C LEU A 85 7.42 26.30 3.47
N GLN A 86 6.42 25.95 2.66
CA GLN A 86 6.58 25.94 1.21
C GLN A 86 6.63 27.35 0.64
N GLY A 87 7.61 27.62 -0.23
CA GLY A 87 7.68 28.84 -1.02
C GLY A 87 7.94 30.14 -0.24
N SER A 88 8.35 30.06 1.03
CA SER A 88 8.63 31.23 1.88
C SER A 88 9.91 31.05 2.70
N SER A 89 10.55 32.17 3.06
CA SER A 89 11.76 32.21 3.90
C SER A 89 11.46 32.27 5.41
N GLY A 90 10.19 32.11 5.79
CA GLY A 90 9.76 32.05 7.19
C GLY A 90 10.19 30.77 7.91
N VAL A 91 9.87 30.70 9.19
CA VAL A 91 10.16 29.52 10.02
C VAL A 91 8.96 28.56 9.95
N ALA A 92 9.21 27.32 9.53
CA ALA A 92 8.23 26.23 9.57
C ALA A 92 7.82 25.92 11.01
N ILE A 93 6.67 25.28 11.20
CA ILE A 93 6.20 24.85 12.52
C ILE A 93 7.31 24.04 13.24
N PRO A 94 7.70 24.38 14.48
CA PRO A 94 8.69 23.61 15.22
C PRO A 94 8.19 22.19 15.53
N LEU A 95 9.07 21.19 15.38
CA LEU A 95 8.75 19.78 15.70
C LEU A 95 8.29 19.57 17.14
N ALA A 96 8.76 20.41 18.08
CA ALA A 96 8.38 20.35 19.49
C ALA A 96 6.90 20.72 19.74
N ASP A 97 6.29 21.43 18.80
CA ASP A 97 4.89 21.85 18.91
C ASP A 97 3.94 20.79 18.36
N LEU A 98 4.44 19.73 17.72
CA LEU A 98 3.62 18.72 17.06
C LEU A 98 3.28 17.55 17.97
N LYS A 99 2.01 17.12 17.91
CA LYS A 99 1.52 15.90 18.54
C LYS A 99 0.83 15.01 17.51
N PHE A 100 1.07 13.71 17.64
CA PHE A 100 0.55 12.70 16.72
C PHE A 100 -0.35 11.72 17.47
N GLN A 101 -1.49 11.41 16.88
CA GLN A 101 -2.40 10.38 17.37
C GLN A 101 -2.64 9.34 16.28
N LEU A 102 -2.81 8.10 16.68
CA LEU A 102 -3.11 6.98 15.80
C LEU A 102 -4.44 6.35 16.25
N LYS A 103 -5.34 6.14 15.30
CA LYS A 103 -6.46 5.22 15.43
C LYS A 103 -6.18 3.99 14.57
N ASP A 104 -6.21 2.82 15.18
CA ASP A 104 -5.88 1.57 14.49
C ASP A 104 -7.09 0.90 13.83
N SER A 105 -6.82 -0.19 13.10
CA SER A 105 -7.82 -0.97 12.36
C SER A 105 -8.87 -1.67 13.24
N LYS A 106 -8.72 -1.62 14.56
CA LYS A 106 -9.69 -2.11 15.56
C LYS A 106 -10.42 -0.97 16.26
N ASP A 107 -10.39 0.22 15.66
CA ASP A 107 -10.93 1.47 16.20
C ASP A 107 -10.34 1.89 17.56
N SER A 108 -9.17 1.35 17.93
CA SER A 108 -8.51 1.72 19.18
C SER A 108 -7.65 2.96 18.99
N LEU A 109 -7.81 3.93 19.88
CA LEU A 109 -6.98 5.12 19.93
C LEU A 109 -5.72 4.86 20.75
N HIS A 110 -4.58 5.11 20.14
CA HIS A 110 -3.29 5.11 20.80
C HIS A 110 -3.05 6.47 21.48
N ASN A 111 -2.27 6.47 22.56
CA ASN A 111 -1.87 7.69 23.25
C ASN A 111 -1.11 8.62 22.29
N GLU A 112 -1.28 9.94 22.49
CA GLU A 112 -0.53 10.92 21.71
C GLU A 112 0.98 10.74 21.89
N MET A 113 1.71 10.94 20.80
CA MET A 113 3.16 10.82 20.72
C MET A 113 3.79 12.10 20.21
N ASP A 114 5.04 12.34 20.62
CA ASP A 114 5.91 13.34 20.03
C ASP A 114 6.43 12.90 18.64
N HIS A 115 6.98 13.85 17.88
CA HIS A 115 7.46 13.69 16.49
C HIS A 115 8.50 12.58 16.23
N ASN A 116 9.07 11.98 17.27
CA ASN A 116 10.04 10.87 17.20
C ASN A 116 9.61 9.65 18.03
N GLY A 117 8.34 9.61 18.44
CA GLY A 117 7.76 8.53 19.23
C GLY A 117 7.59 7.23 18.47
N VAL A 118 7.12 6.21 19.19
CA VAL A 118 6.86 4.87 18.65
C VAL A 118 5.46 4.43 19.08
N PHE A 119 4.60 4.14 18.11
CA PHE A 119 3.34 3.43 18.38
C PHE A 119 3.64 1.94 18.45
N ASN A 120 3.33 1.30 19.57
CA ASN A 120 3.57 -0.13 19.79
C ASN A 120 2.25 -0.91 19.68
N ASN A 121 2.36 -2.19 19.36
CA ASN A 121 1.23 -3.12 19.32
C ASN A 121 0.14 -2.74 18.30
N VAL A 122 0.51 -2.12 17.19
CA VAL A 122 -0.42 -1.65 16.15
C VAL A 122 -0.86 -2.83 15.27
N PRO A 123 -2.17 -3.16 15.22
CA PRO A 123 -2.66 -4.23 14.37
C PRO A 123 -2.58 -3.88 12.88
N ALA A 124 -2.41 -4.89 12.02
CA ALA A 124 -2.55 -4.73 10.57
C ALA A 124 -3.96 -4.27 10.16
N GLY A 125 -4.06 -3.60 9.01
CA GLY A 125 -5.29 -3.02 8.44
C GLY A 125 -5.16 -1.51 8.19
N GLU A 126 -6.29 -0.88 7.85
CA GLU A 126 -6.37 0.58 7.64
C GLU A 126 -6.07 1.32 8.96
N LEU A 127 -5.17 2.30 8.89
CA LEU A 127 -4.78 3.15 10.00
C LEU A 127 -5.13 4.60 9.69
N GLU A 128 -5.55 5.35 10.72
CA GLU A 128 -5.83 6.79 10.63
C GLU A 128 -4.84 7.55 11.54
N PHE A 129 -4.03 8.40 10.93
CA PHE A 129 -3.02 9.20 11.60
C PHE A 129 -3.46 10.67 11.65
N PHE A 130 -3.39 11.25 12.84
CA PHE A 130 -3.72 12.64 13.09
C PHE A 130 -2.46 13.38 13.54
N ALA A 131 -2.28 14.60 13.05
CA ALA A 131 -1.22 15.49 13.49
C ALA A 131 -1.83 16.83 13.86
N ARG A 132 -1.44 17.39 15.01
CA ARG A 132 -1.86 18.73 15.42
C ARG A 132 -0.71 19.54 15.99
N THR A 133 -0.85 20.85 15.97
CA THR A 133 -0.01 21.75 16.75
C THR A 133 -0.56 21.94 18.17
N THR A 134 0.33 22.17 19.12
CA THR A 134 -0.01 22.51 20.52
C THR A 134 -0.22 24.00 20.74
N GLN A 135 0.22 24.84 19.79
CA GLN A 135 -0.03 26.28 19.79
C GLN A 135 -1.08 26.67 18.73
N PRO A 136 -1.80 27.79 18.90
CA PRO A 136 -2.74 28.31 17.91
C PRO A 136 -2.05 28.71 16.59
N ALA A 137 -2.78 28.65 15.48
CA ALA A 137 -2.29 28.98 14.13
C ALA A 137 -1.64 30.38 14.03
N THR A 138 -2.14 31.36 14.78
CA THR A 138 -1.63 32.74 14.82
C THR A 138 -0.21 32.87 15.37
N THR A 139 0.34 31.79 15.94
CA THR A 139 1.71 31.76 16.48
C THR A 139 2.77 31.57 15.38
N TYR A 140 2.37 31.09 14.20
CA TYR A 140 3.28 30.67 13.14
C TYR A 140 3.35 31.67 11.98
N SER A 141 4.41 31.53 11.17
CA SER A 141 4.54 32.29 9.92
C SER A 141 3.35 31.99 8.99
N ALA A 142 2.83 33.01 8.32
CA ALA A 142 1.80 32.79 7.30
C ALA A 142 2.37 32.01 6.10
N GLY A 143 1.58 31.08 5.56
CA GLY A 143 1.91 30.28 4.38
C GLY A 143 1.54 28.81 4.55
N ASP A 144 1.85 28.02 3.52
CA ASP A 144 1.54 26.59 3.48
C ASP A 144 2.62 25.79 4.21
N HIS A 145 2.27 25.28 5.40
CA HIS A 145 3.15 24.41 6.18
C HIS A 145 2.91 22.95 5.80
N MET A 146 3.99 22.23 5.53
CA MET A 146 3.98 20.81 5.28
C MET A 146 4.63 20.07 6.46
N VAL A 147 3.88 19.13 7.04
CA VAL A 147 4.40 18.17 8.03
C VAL A 147 4.48 16.81 7.35
N LYS A 148 5.69 16.25 7.27
CA LYS A 148 5.93 14.93 6.69
C LYS A 148 6.44 13.99 7.76
N THR A 149 5.70 12.93 8.06
CA THR A 149 6.11 11.87 8.98
C THR A 149 6.38 10.59 8.20
N THR A 150 7.55 9.99 8.40
CA THR A 150 7.91 8.67 7.89
C THR A 150 7.80 7.66 9.04
N PHE A 151 7.12 6.55 8.80
CA PHE A 151 7.00 5.46 9.77
C PHE A 151 7.86 4.27 9.36
N THR A 152 8.83 3.91 10.20
CA THR A 152 9.58 2.65 10.09
C THR A 152 8.79 1.55 10.79
N VAL A 153 8.39 0.52 10.03
CA VAL A 153 7.58 -0.61 10.52
C VAL A 153 8.49 -1.73 11.02
N THR A 154 8.24 -2.21 12.24
CA THR A 154 8.86 -3.43 12.79
C THR A 154 7.75 -4.40 13.20
N CYS A 155 7.59 -5.52 12.49
CA CYS A 155 6.62 -6.55 12.87
C CYS A 155 7.20 -7.49 13.94
N ASN A 156 6.35 -7.88 14.89
CA ASN A 156 6.69 -8.80 15.98
C ASN A 156 5.82 -10.06 15.93
#